data_AF-A0A1U8D9A8-F1
#
_entry.id   AF-A0A1U8D9A8-F1
#
_cell.length_a   1.000
_cell.length_b   1.000
_cell.length_c   1.000
_cell.angle_alpha   90.00
_cell.angle_beta   90.00
_cell.angle_gamma   90.00
#
_symmetry.space_group_name_H-M   'P 1'
#
loop_
_entity.id
_entity.type
_entity.pdbx_description
1 polymer ?
#
loop_
_entity_poly.entity_id
_entity_poly.type
_entity_poly.pdbx_seq_one_letter_code
_entity_poly.pdbx_strand_id
1 'polypeptide(L)'
;MPKGRPNTMNNYGVLLNELGLDEAFITPLREKYLQPITALLYPDLGGDSLDSHKAFVVKYALHQDLDLSCHYDNAEVTLNVSLGKEFTEGNLYFGDFQQAPSPVPRYIEIEHVVSHGLLHRGGQMHGSLPITSGERWNLIVWMRSSAIRNQLCPMCNKKPQLVEAEGFGDGFTRSPEGDEPETVDLCSVL
;
A
#
# COMPACT_ATOMS: atom_id res chain seq x y z
N MET A 1 13.59 -6.10 20.07
CA MET A 1 13.07 -6.97 18.98
C MET A 1 11.77 -6.36 18.48
N PRO A 2 11.56 -6.23 17.16
CA PRO A 2 10.28 -5.86 16.57
C PRO A 2 9.19 -6.83 17.05
N LYS A 3 7.98 -6.32 17.31
CA LYS A 3 6.88 -7.09 17.90
C LYS A 3 5.63 -7.12 17.01
N GLY A 4 5.48 -6.16 16.11
CA GLY A 4 4.31 -6.05 15.26
C GLY A 4 4.27 -7.10 14.15
N ARG A 5 3.09 -7.66 13.91
CA ARG A 5 2.85 -8.42 12.67
C ARG A 5 2.93 -7.47 11.48
N PRO A 6 3.55 -7.87 10.35
CA PRO A 6 3.67 -7.02 9.16
C PRO A 6 2.29 -6.56 8.65
N ASN A 7 1.33 -7.48 8.62
CA ASN A 7 -0.09 -7.21 8.37
C ASN A 7 -0.96 -8.29 9.04
N THR A 8 -2.27 -8.28 8.78
CA THR A 8 -3.25 -9.21 9.38
C THR A 8 -3.19 -10.62 8.81
N MET A 9 -2.56 -10.82 7.66
CA MET A 9 -2.57 -12.08 6.90
C MET A 9 -1.21 -12.80 6.89
N ASN A 10 -0.10 -12.08 7.08
CA ASN A 10 1.24 -12.64 7.21
C ASN A 10 1.60 -12.87 8.68
N ASN A 11 2.23 -14.00 8.97
CA ASN A 11 2.75 -14.37 10.29
C ASN A 11 4.21 -13.94 10.45
N TYR A 12 4.97 -13.86 9.36
CA TYR A 12 6.42 -13.62 9.39
C TYR A 12 6.81 -12.35 8.64
N GLY A 13 7.54 -11.48 9.34
CA GLY A 13 7.98 -10.20 8.79
C GLY A 13 8.38 -9.20 9.86
N VAL A 14 8.60 -7.96 9.43
CA VAL A 14 8.97 -6.84 10.31
C VAL A 14 8.38 -5.53 9.79
N LEU A 15 7.90 -4.68 10.71
CA LEU A 15 7.50 -3.32 10.40
C LEU A 15 8.72 -2.39 10.36
N LEU A 16 8.82 -1.53 9.35
CA LEU A 16 10.01 -0.70 9.15
C LEU A 16 10.10 0.47 10.13
N ASN A 17 8.96 0.95 10.61
CA ASN A 17 8.88 1.97 11.66
C ASN A 17 9.47 1.46 12.99
N GLU A 18 9.27 0.19 13.34
CA GLU A 18 9.85 -0.44 14.54
C GLU A 18 11.38 -0.57 14.45
N LEU A 19 11.94 -0.48 13.24
CA LEU A 19 13.37 -0.43 12.98
C LEU A 19 13.91 1.00 12.87
N GLY A 20 13.06 2.02 13.01
CA GLY A 20 13.44 3.43 12.85
C GLY A 20 13.75 3.83 11.40
N LEU A 21 13.23 3.10 10.41
CA LEU A 21 13.53 3.31 8.99
C LEU A 21 12.56 4.24 8.27
N ASP A 22 11.46 4.67 8.91
CA ASP A 22 10.48 5.53 8.26
C ASP A 22 11.09 6.90 7.90
N GLU A 23 11.52 7.68 8.90
CA GLU A 23 11.99 9.06 8.70
C GLU A 23 13.19 9.19 7.77
N ALA A 24 14.20 8.33 7.94
CA ALA A 24 15.47 8.47 7.21
C ALA A 24 15.45 7.77 5.84
N PHE A 25 14.50 6.86 5.58
CA PHE A 25 14.51 6.04 4.37
C PHE A 25 13.16 5.99 3.66
N ILE A 26 12.09 5.53 4.32
CA ILE A 26 10.80 5.34 3.63
C ILE A 26 10.12 6.67 3.28
N THR A 27 10.17 7.67 4.17
CA THR A 27 9.64 9.01 3.90
C THR A 27 10.33 9.65 2.67
N PRO A 28 11.68 9.72 2.59
CA PRO A 28 12.36 10.19 1.39
C PRO A 28 12.09 9.35 0.14
N LEU A 29 12.00 8.02 0.27
CA LEU A 29 11.67 7.13 -0.85
C LEU A 29 10.31 7.49 -1.45
N ARG A 30 9.29 7.65 -0.60
CA ARG A 30 7.95 8.04 -0.99
C ARG A 30 7.93 9.41 -1.66
N GLU A 31 8.43 10.43 -0.98
CA GLU A 31 8.26 11.83 -1.40
C GLU A 31 9.13 12.20 -2.60
N LYS A 32 10.39 11.72 -2.65
CA LYS A 32 11.34 12.17 -3.67
C LYS A 32 11.38 11.29 -4.91
N TYR A 33 11.06 10.01 -4.76
CA TYR A 33 11.24 9.03 -5.84
C TYR A 33 9.93 8.41 -6.32
N LEU A 34 9.05 8.01 -5.40
CA LEU A 34 7.79 7.38 -5.78
C LEU A 34 6.73 8.40 -6.20
N GLN A 35 6.61 9.53 -5.50
CA GLN A 35 5.57 10.54 -5.75
C GLN A 35 5.56 11.06 -7.20
N PRO A 36 6.70 11.39 -7.85
CA PRO A 36 6.68 11.80 -9.26
C PRO A 36 6.17 10.70 -10.20
N ILE A 37 6.46 9.44 -9.88
CA ILE A 37 6.02 8.27 -10.66
C ILE A 37 4.53 8.02 -10.43
N THR A 38 4.08 8.06 -9.18
CA THR A 38 2.66 7.82 -8.84
C THR A 38 1.76 8.95 -9.32
N ALA A 39 2.22 10.20 -9.29
CA ALA A 39 1.49 11.33 -9.87
C ALA A 39 1.21 11.14 -11.36
N LEU A 40 2.15 10.55 -12.10
CA LEU A 40 1.99 10.25 -13.52
C LEU A 40 1.11 9.03 -13.77
N LEU A 41 1.31 7.94 -13.03
CA LEU A 41 0.67 6.65 -13.29
C LEU A 41 -0.72 6.50 -12.66
N TYR A 42 -0.97 7.19 -11.55
CA TYR A 42 -2.18 7.04 -10.72
C TYR A 42 -2.80 8.40 -10.31
N PRO A 43 -3.01 9.34 -11.24
CA PRO A 43 -3.56 10.65 -10.90
C PRO A 43 -4.98 10.56 -10.30
N ASP A 44 -5.76 9.54 -10.69
CA ASP A 44 -7.12 9.29 -10.19
C ASP A 44 -7.16 8.72 -8.77
N LEU A 45 -6.02 8.30 -8.23
CA LEU A 45 -5.88 7.78 -6.87
C LEU A 45 -5.06 8.71 -5.97
N GLY A 46 -4.96 9.99 -6.34
CA GLY A 46 -4.20 10.98 -5.55
C GLY A 46 -2.71 10.65 -5.54
N GLY A 47 -2.18 10.14 -6.65
CA GLY A 47 -0.79 9.73 -6.77
C GLY A 47 0.22 10.86 -6.52
N ASP A 48 -0.21 12.12 -6.59
CA ASP A 48 0.55 13.33 -6.26
C ASP A 48 0.39 13.79 -4.80
N SER A 49 -0.47 13.13 -4.02
CA SER A 49 -0.84 13.50 -2.65
C SER A 49 -0.76 12.31 -1.69
N LEU A 50 0.13 11.35 -1.98
CA LEU A 50 0.40 10.20 -1.10
C LEU A 50 1.22 10.62 0.14
N ASP A 51 0.55 11.19 1.12
CA ASP A 51 1.11 11.86 2.30
C ASP A 51 1.38 10.95 3.51
N SER A 52 0.95 9.70 3.47
CA SER A 52 1.12 8.73 4.56
C SER A 52 1.55 7.36 4.04
N HIS A 53 2.21 6.56 4.87
CA HIS A 53 2.61 5.22 4.49
C HIS A 53 2.61 4.21 5.64
N LYS A 54 2.57 2.94 5.28
CA LYS A 54 2.92 1.81 6.14
C LYS A 54 3.89 0.91 5.37
N ALA A 55 5.11 0.77 5.88
CA ALA A 55 6.14 -0.05 5.26
C ALA A 55 6.51 -1.26 6.12
N PHE A 56 6.62 -2.41 5.47
CA PHE A 56 6.92 -3.67 6.16
C PHE A 56 7.57 -4.66 5.21
N VAL A 57 8.32 -5.60 5.76
CA VAL A 57 8.86 -6.74 5.03
C VAL A 57 8.10 -7.98 5.41
N VAL A 58 7.69 -8.78 4.42
CA VAL A 58 7.10 -10.11 4.61
C VAL A 58 8.10 -11.18 4.21
N LYS A 59 8.06 -12.32 4.90
CA LYS A 59 8.89 -13.49 4.62
C LYS A 59 8.02 -14.69 4.26
N TYR A 60 8.35 -15.34 3.16
CA TYR A 60 7.86 -16.65 2.79
C TYR A 60 9.00 -17.67 2.83
N ALA A 61 8.75 -18.84 3.41
CA ALA A 61 9.71 -19.94 3.53
C ALA A 61 9.01 -21.28 3.74
N LEU A 62 9.68 -22.38 3.42
CA LEU A 62 9.18 -23.72 3.74
C LEU A 62 8.90 -23.85 5.25
N HIS A 63 7.73 -24.38 5.59
CA HIS A 63 7.21 -24.50 6.96
C HIS A 63 6.85 -23.18 7.67
N GLN A 64 6.81 -22.07 6.93
CA GLN A 64 6.28 -20.78 7.37
C GLN A 64 5.07 -20.42 6.47
N ASP A 65 4.86 -19.13 6.22
CA ASP A 65 3.93 -18.70 5.16
C ASP A 65 4.54 -19.11 3.79
N LEU A 66 3.72 -19.73 2.93
CA LEU A 66 4.13 -20.11 1.57
C LEU A 66 3.56 -19.15 0.52
N ASP A 67 2.39 -18.61 0.79
CA ASP A 67 1.55 -17.83 -0.10
C ASP A 67 0.82 -16.73 0.69
N LEU A 68 0.01 -15.96 -0.02
CA LEU A 68 -0.86 -14.96 0.58
C LEU A 68 -2.17 -14.95 -0.20
N SER A 69 -3.25 -15.30 0.49
CA SER A 69 -4.58 -15.39 -0.11
C SER A 69 -5.03 -14.06 -0.71
N CYS A 70 -5.96 -14.16 -1.65
CA CYS A 70 -6.57 -13.03 -2.34
C CYS A 70 -7.05 -11.93 -1.38
N HIS A 71 -6.62 -10.68 -1.62
CA HIS A 71 -6.97 -9.53 -0.79
C HIS A 71 -6.91 -8.21 -1.57
N TYR A 72 -7.19 -7.13 -0.85
CA TYR A 72 -6.94 -5.75 -1.24
C TYR A 72 -6.01 -5.13 -0.20
N ASP A 73 -5.19 -4.18 -0.62
CA ASP A 73 -4.39 -3.41 0.31
C ASP A 73 -5.19 -2.25 0.89
N ASN A 74 -4.91 -1.94 2.16
CA ASN A 74 -5.37 -0.68 2.74
C ASN A 74 -4.43 0.45 2.28
N ALA A 75 -4.44 0.74 0.98
CA ALA A 75 -3.60 1.73 0.31
C ALA A 75 -4.29 2.27 -0.95
N GLU A 76 -3.93 3.46 -1.38
CA GLU A 76 -4.29 3.95 -2.71
C GLU A 76 -3.34 3.34 -3.74
N VAL A 77 -2.04 3.36 -3.45
CA VAL A 77 -0.99 2.73 -4.27
C VAL A 77 -0.06 1.90 -3.38
N THR A 78 0.29 0.70 -3.85
CA THR A 78 1.23 -0.21 -3.19
C THR A 78 2.48 -0.39 -4.04
N LEU A 79 3.65 -0.30 -3.40
CA LEU A 79 4.92 -0.79 -3.93
C LEU A 79 5.24 -2.14 -3.28
N ASN A 80 5.57 -3.15 -4.09
CA ASN A 80 6.03 -4.47 -3.67
C ASN A 80 7.38 -4.78 -4.34
N VAL A 81 8.48 -4.78 -3.57
CA VAL A 81 9.84 -5.02 -4.06
C VAL A 81 10.36 -6.37 -3.58
N SER A 82 10.83 -7.20 -4.50
CA SER A 82 11.55 -8.43 -4.16
C SER A 82 12.97 -8.09 -3.67
N LEU A 83 13.23 -8.25 -2.37
CA LEU A 83 14.48 -7.78 -1.74
C LEU A 83 15.70 -8.70 -1.92
N GLY A 84 15.50 -9.93 -2.41
CA GLY A 84 16.58 -10.90 -2.56
C GLY A 84 16.21 -12.31 -2.11
N LYS A 85 17.27 -13.10 -1.86
CA LYS A 85 17.27 -14.55 -1.63
C LYS A 85 16.90 -15.37 -2.87
N GLU A 86 17.19 -16.66 -2.80
CA GLU A 86 16.86 -17.61 -3.86
C GLU A 86 15.55 -18.31 -3.49
N PHE A 87 14.60 -18.32 -4.42
CA PHE A 87 13.34 -19.05 -4.31
C PHE A 87 12.87 -19.47 -5.71
N THR A 88 11.92 -20.40 -5.75
CA THR A 88 11.23 -20.82 -6.98
C THR A 88 9.73 -20.66 -6.81
N GLU A 89 9.04 -20.43 -7.94
CA GLU A 89 7.61 -20.10 -7.98
C GLU A 89 7.29 -18.81 -7.19
N GLY A 90 6.06 -18.67 -6.70
CA GLY A 90 5.67 -17.51 -5.89
C GLY A 90 5.31 -16.26 -6.69
N ASN A 91 4.85 -16.40 -7.92
CA ASN A 91 4.37 -15.28 -8.72
C ASN A 91 3.26 -14.50 -7.99
N LEU A 92 3.14 -13.23 -8.33
CA LEU A 92 1.99 -12.44 -7.93
C LEU A 92 0.87 -12.67 -8.95
N TYR A 93 -0.37 -12.67 -8.50
CA TYR A 93 -1.52 -12.67 -9.40
C TYR A 93 -2.40 -11.46 -9.13
N PHE A 94 -2.95 -10.90 -10.21
CA PHE A 94 -3.79 -9.71 -10.18
C PHE A 94 -5.09 -9.97 -10.93
N GLY A 95 -6.20 -9.86 -10.23
CA GLY A 95 -7.53 -9.97 -10.82
C GLY A 95 -8.15 -8.63 -11.17
N ASP A 96 -9.46 -8.69 -11.42
CA ASP A 96 -10.27 -7.52 -11.71
C ASP A 96 -10.32 -6.56 -10.51
N PHE A 97 -10.58 -5.29 -10.80
CA PHE A 97 -10.92 -4.30 -9.78
C PHE A 97 -12.25 -4.68 -9.12
N GLN A 98 -12.48 -4.16 -7.91
CA GLN A 98 -13.53 -4.49 -6.92
C GLN A 98 -15.01 -4.58 -7.39
N GLN A 99 -15.30 -4.50 -8.69
CA GLN A 99 -16.62 -4.41 -9.30
C GLN A 99 -16.99 -5.52 -10.30
N ALA A 100 -16.14 -6.52 -10.58
CA ALA A 100 -16.48 -7.58 -11.53
C ALA A 100 -16.93 -8.89 -10.83
N PRO A 101 -18.23 -9.16 -10.71
CA PRO A 101 -18.70 -10.50 -10.37
C PRO A 101 -18.44 -11.42 -11.57
N SER A 102 -17.31 -12.13 -11.56
CA SER A 102 -17.04 -13.21 -12.51
C SER A 102 -17.04 -14.55 -11.77
N PRO A 103 -17.81 -15.56 -12.25
CA PRO A 103 -17.80 -16.91 -11.68
C PRO A 103 -16.48 -17.66 -11.93
N VAL A 104 -15.63 -17.15 -12.83
CA VAL A 104 -14.28 -17.67 -13.09
C VAL A 104 -13.29 -16.59 -12.70
N PRO A 105 -12.34 -16.86 -11.77
CA PRO A 105 -11.30 -15.90 -11.45
C PRO A 105 -10.42 -15.70 -12.68
N ARG A 106 -10.55 -14.54 -13.31
CA ARG A 106 -9.61 -14.07 -14.32
C ARG A 106 -8.55 -13.26 -13.60
N TYR A 107 -7.32 -13.72 -13.68
CA TYR A 107 -6.17 -12.99 -13.20
C TYR A 107 -5.04 -13.07 -14.23
N ILE A 108 -4.14 -12.10 -14.16
CA ILE A 108 -2.84 -12.15 -14.80
C ILE A 108 -1.82 -12.55 -13.74
N GLU A 109 -0.87 -13.40 -14.10
CA GLU A 109 0.30 -13.68 -13.28
C GLU A 109 1.44 -12.76 -13.69
N ILE A 110 2.12 -12.22 -12.69
CA ILE A 110 3.32 -11.42 -12.85
C ILE A 110 4.46 -12.15 -12.14
N GLU A 111 5.49 -12.47 -12.91
CA GLU A 111 6.71 -13.05 -12.39
C GLU A 111 7.33 -12.12 -11.35
N HIS A 112 7.60 -12.64 -10.15
CA HIS A 112 8.15 -11.85 -9.07
C HIS A 112 9.68 -11.87 -9.06
N VAL A 113 10.28 -11.03 -9.90
CA VAL A 113 11.73 -11.04 -10.13
C VAL A 113 12.48 -10.35 -8.98
N VAL A 114 13.55 -10.99 -8.50
CA VAL A 114 14.45 -10.42 -7.49
C VAL A 114 14.95 -9.03 -7.92
N SER A 115 15.03 -8.09 -6.98
CA SER A 115 15.42 -6.69 -7.15
C SER A 115 14.47 -5.82 -7.98
N HIS A 116 13.35 -6.37 -8.46
CA HIS A 116 12.32 -5.60 -9.15
C HIS A 116 11.23 -5.14 -8.17
N GLY A 117 10.72 -3.93 -8.41
CA GLY A 117 9.57 -3.37 -7.73
C GLY A 117 8.35 -3.38 -8.64
N LEU A 118 7.23 -3.88 -8.12
CA LEU A 118 5.93 -3.78 -8.75
C LEU A 118 5.11 -2.70 -8.05
N LEU A 119 4.60 -1.75 -8.82
CA LEU A 119 3.76 -0.67 -8.34
C LEU A 119 2.33 -0.88 -8.86
N HIS A 120 1.35 -1.00 -7.98
CA HIS A 120 -0.04 -1.28 -8.35
C HIS A 120 -1.06 -0.54 -7.48
N ARG A 121 -2.32 -0.52 -7.91
CA ARG A 121 -3.44 0.05 -7.16
C ARG A 121 -3.72 -0.83 -5.94
N GLY A 122 -3.86 -0.24 -4.75
CA GLY A 122 -4.15 -1.02 -3.54
C GLY A 122 -5.54 -1.68 -3.56
N GLY A 123 -6.50 -1.01 -4.19
CA GLY A 123 -7.85 -1.53 -4.43
C GLY A 123 -7.97 -2.56 -5.57
N GLN A 124 -6.86 -3.01 -6.16
CA GLN A 124 -6.88 -4.12 -7.12
C GLN A 124 -6.83 -5.45 -6.37
N MET A 125 -7.66 -6.41 -6.79
CA MET A 125 -7.63 -7.75 -6.23
C MET A 125 -6.31 -8.43 -6.58
N HIS A 126 -5.58 -8.94 -5.58
CA HIS A 126 -4.32 -9.62 -5.81
C HIS A 126 -3.96 -10.61 -4.70
N GLY A 127 -2.92 -11.40 -4.95
CA GLY A 127 -2.31 -12.30 -3.97
C GLY A 127 -0.97 -12.81 -4.46
N SER A 128 -0.36 -13.70 -3.68
CA SER A 128 0.87 -14.38 -4.08
C SER A 128 0.65 -15.87 -4.13
N LEU A 129 1.08 -16.52 -5.22
CA LEU A 129 1.12 -17.97 -5.32
C LEU A 129 2.15 -18.57 -4.34
N PRO A 130 2.05 -19.87 -4.04
CA PRO A 130 3.02 -20.54 -3.16
C PRO A 130 4.43 -20.57 -3.76
N ILE A 131 5.45 -20.38 -2.91
CA ILE A 131 6.83 -20.77 -3.25
C ILE A 131 7.01 -22.28 -3.12
N THR A 132 7.89 -22.87 -3.94
CA THR A 132 8.23 -24.30 -3.86
C THR A 132 9.59 -24.59 -3.27
N SER A 133 10.48 -23.59 -3.18
CA SER A 133 11.77 -23.72 -2.51
C SER A 133 12.31 -22.37 -2.05
N GLY A 134 13.30 -22.41 -1.15
CA GLY A 134 14.07 -21.23 -0.75
C GLY A 134 13.34 -20.28 0.20
N GLU A 135 13.73 -19.00 0.15
CA GLU A 135 13.10 -17.93 0.93
C GLU A 135 12.80 -16.74 0.03
N ARG A 136 11.61 -16.15 0.17
CA ARG A 136 11.23 -14.94 -0.54
C ARG A 136 10.94 -13.82 0.45
N TRP A 137 11.60 -12.68 0.26
CA TRP A 137 11.46 -11.51 1.11
C TRP A 137 10.98 -10.34 0.27
N ASN A 138 9.84 -9.75 0.65
CA ASN A 138 9.29 -8.62 -0.08
C ASN A 138 9.21 -7.39 0.84
N LEU A 139 9.72 -6.25 0.37
CA LEU A 139 9.38 -4.94 0.94
C LEU A 139 8.05 -4.50 0.36
N ILE A 140 7.08 -4.25 1.23
CA ILE A 140 5.78 -3.70 0.88
C ILE A 140 5.69 -2.29 1.46
N VAL A 141 5.29 -1.33 0.63
CA VAL A 141 4.99 0.04 1.05
C VAL A 141 3.59 0.39 0.60
N TRP A 142 2.67 0.42 1.57
CA TRP A 142 1.32 0.96 1.37
C TRP A 142 1.40 2.47 1.45
N MET A 143 1.05 3.16 0.37
CA MET A 143 1.04 4.61 0.29
C MET A 143 -0.40 5.13 0.20
N ARG A 144 -0.67 6.21 0.91
CA ARG A 144 -2.03 6.68 1.13
C ARG A 144 -2.15 8.19 1.01
N SER A 145 -3.31 8.65 0.57
CA SER A 145 -3.68 10.06 0.43
C SER A 145 -4.78 10.42 1.42
N SER A 146 -4.46 11.29 2.38
CA SER A 146 -5.48 11.81 3.30
C SER A 146 -6.54 12.65 2.57
N ALA A 147 -6.18 13.31 1.46
CA ALA A 147 -7.11 14.06 0.61
C ALA A 147 -8.25 13.20 0.05
N ILE A 148 -7.98 11.92 -0.22
CA ILE A 148 -9.00 10.94 -0.64
C ILE A 148 -9.71 10.36 0.57
N ARG A 149 -8.94 9.85 1.54
CA ARG A 149 -9.47 9.08 2.68
C ARG A 149 -10.40 9.91 3.57
N ASN A 150 -10.12 11.19 3.75
CA ASN A 150 -10.95 12.07 4.57
C ASN A 150 -12.34 12.32 3.97
N GLN A 151 -12.53 12.10 2.66
CA GLN A 151 -13.84 12.19 2.02
C GLN A 151 -14.68 10.95 2.35
N LEU A 152 -14.18 9.76 1.99
CA LEU A 152 -14.82 8.47 2.26
C LEU A 152 -13.76 7.42 2.59
N CYS A 153 -14.03 6.61 3.62
CA CYS A 153 -13.15 5.49 3.97
C CYS A 153 -13.14 4.45 2.84
N PRO A 154 -11.97 4.09 2.28
CA PRO A 154 -11.89 3.16 1.14
C PRO A 154 -12.32 1.73 1.49
N MET A 155 -12.41 1.39 2.79
CA MET A 155 -12.81 0.07 3.25
C MET A 155 -14.34 -0.09 3.37
N CYS A 156 -15.06 0.98 3.72
CA CYS A 156 -16.50 0.89 4.04
C CYS A 156 -17.37 1.90 3.28
N ASN A 157 -16.76 2.79 2.50
CA ASN A 157 -17.41 3.83 1.69
C ASN A 157 -18.32 4.77 2.51
N LYS A 158 -17.91 5.09 3.74
CA LYS A 158 -18.60 6.03 4.65
C LYS A 158 -17.66 7.16 5.07
N LYS A 159 -18.22 8.32 5.46
CA LYS A 159 -17.45 9.42 6.06
C LYS A 159 -16.73 8.87 7.30
N PRO A 160 -15.39 9.03 7.42
CA PRO A 160 -14.63 8.41 8.48
C PRO A 160 -14.93 9.06 9.85
N GLN A 161 -14.89 8.26 10.90
CA GLN A 161 -14.88 8.73 12.29
C GLN A 161 -13.50 8.47 12.86
N LEU A 162 -12.79 9.54 13.22
CA LEU A 162 -11.37 9.48 13.55
C LEU A 162 -11.14 9.35 15.05
N VAL A 163 -10.28 8.41 15.43
CA VAL A 163 -9.67 8.29 16.76
C VAL A 163 -8.18 8.59 16.65
N GLU A 164 -7.55 8.94 17.77
CA GLU A 164 -6.12 9.24 17.79
C GLU A 164 -5.28 7.97 17.63
N ALA A 165 -4.19 8.09 16.87
CA ALA A 165 -3.25 7.02 16.58
C ALA A 165 -1.82 7.57 16.53
N GLU A 166 -0.83 6.71 16.77
CA GLU A 166 0.59 7.06 16.61
C GLU A 166 1.03 6.99 15.14
N GLY A 167 1.96 7.88 14.77
CA GLY A 167 2.52 7.94 13.41
C GLY A 167 1.46 8.22 12.35
N PHE A 168 1.56 7.53 11.21
CA PHE A 168 0.64 7.71 10.08
C PHE A 168 -0.71 6.97 10.23
N GLY A 169 -0.87 6.09 11.21
CA GLY A 169 -2.08 5.27 11.38
C GLY A 169 -2.57 4.63 10.07
N ASP A 170 -3.84 4.87 9.74
CA ASP A 170 -4.46 4.46 8.47
C ASP A 170 -4.53 5.59 7.42
N GLY A 171 -3.73 6.65 7.57
CA GLY A 171 -3.61 7.71 6.57
C GLY A 171 -4.78 8.69 6.51
N PHE A 172 -5.55 8.80 7.60
CA PHE A 172 -6.56 9.85 7.77
C PHE A 172 -5.96 11.02 8.55
N THR A 173 -6.40 12.24 8.27
CA THR A 173 -6.01 13.44 9.00
C THR A 173 -7.26 14.20 9.45
N ARG A 174 -7.19 14.90 10.59
CA ARG A 174 -8.24 15.86 10.95
C ARG A 174 -8.02 17.10 10.08
N SER A 175 -9.03 17.53 9.32
CA SER A 175 -8.99 18.84 8.68
C SER A 175 -8.78 19.91 9.76
N PRO A 176 -7.83 20.85 9.60
CA PRO A 176 -7.63 21.96 10.54
C PRO A 176 -8.89 22.83 10.71
N GLU A 177 -9.75 22.85 9.69
CA GLU A 177 -10.93 23.69 9.60
C GLU A 177 -12.16 22.77 9.44
N GLY A 178 -13.06 22.81 10.42
CA GLY A 178 -14.31 22.07 10.34
C GLY A 178 -15.25 22.75 9.36
N ASP A 179 -15.60 22.09 8.26
CA ASP A 179 -16.72 22.42 7.34
C ASP A 179 -17.01 23.94 7.15
N GLU A 180 -16.00 24.83 7.16
CA GLU A 180 -16.21 26.23 6.79
C GLU A 180 -16.23 26.31 5.26
N PRO A 181 -17.18 27.04 4.67
CA PRO A 181 -17.23 27.19 3.23
C PRO A 181 -15.92 27.86 2.76
N GLU A 182 -15.19 27.18 1.88
CA GLU A 182 -14.03 27.75 1.20
C GLU A 182 -14.45 29.07 0.51
N THR A 183 -14.07 30.18 1.12
CA THR A 183 -14.17 31.48 0.46
C THR A 183 -12.97 31.59 -0.47
N VAL A 184 -13.24 31.94 -1.73
CA VAL A 184 -12.19 32.16 -2.73
C VAL A 184 -12.05 33.66 -2.98
N ASP A 185 -10.82 34.15 -2.93
CA ASP A 185 -10.52 35.52 -3.33
C ASP A 185 -10.55 35.62 -4.86
N LEU A 186 -11.34 36.54 -5.38
CA LEU A 186 -11.38 36.86 -6.81
C LEU A 186 -10.52 38.09 -7.08
N CYS A 187 -9.72 38.06 -8.15
CA CYS A 187 -9.08 39.26 -8.66
C CYS A 187 -10.16 40.23 -9.17
N SER A 188 -10.45 41.29 -8.42
CA SER A 188 -11.33 42.36 -8.89
C SER A 188 -10.51 43.42 -9.62
N VAL A 189 -10.78 43.61 -10.91
CA VAL A 189 -10.32 44.79 -11.64
C VAL A 189 -11.36 45.88 -11.41
N LEU A 190 -11.06 46.85 -10.54
CA LEU A 190 -11.77 48.12 -10.49
C LEU A 190 -11.24 49.04 -11.58
#